data_AF-A0A5J4WD11-F1
#
_entry.id   AF-A0A5J4WD11-F1
#
_cell.length_a   1.000
_cell.length_b   1.000
_cell.length_c   1.000
_cell.angle_alpha   90.00
_cell.angle_beta   90.00
_cell.angle_gamma   90.00
#
_symmetry.space_group_name_H-M   'P 1'
#
loop_
_entity.id
_entity.type
_entity.pdbx_description
1 polymer ?
#
loop_
_entity_poly.entity_id
_entity_poly.type
_entity_poly.pdbx_seq_one_letter_code
_entity_poly.pdbx_strand_id
1 'polypeptide(L)'
;MANTAEKFLLTYKDHFLWSILITTDKLRQVPRVAHLCFNFEIGFYYSAKSTTSKIAQIEKNPFVSSERKVLDAAWSDDLLKVGYSGKNDERLRAILVTVHSVKF
;
A
#
# COMPACT_ATOMS: atom_id res chain seq x y z
N MET A 1 -16.91 -0.86 5.85
CA MET A 1 -17.14 -2.28 6.23
C MET A 1 -16.40 -3.15 5.24
N ALA A 2 -15.56 -4.08 5.71
CA ALA A 2 -14.80 -4.96 4.84
C ALA A 2 -15.72 -5.89 4.03
N ASN A 3 -15.54 -5.95 2.72
CA ASN A 3 -16.30 -6.85 1.85
C ASN A 3 -15.84 -8.32 2.03
N THR A 4 -16.55 -9.28 1.42
CA THR A 4 -16.22 -10.72 1.56
C THR A 4 -14.78 -11.05 1.15
N ALA A 5 -14.28 -10.42 0.08
CA ALA A 5 -12.92 -10.64 -0.41
C ALA A 5 -11.87 -10.08 0.56
N GLU A 6 -12.12 -8.90 1.14
CA GLU A 6 -11.25 -8.29 2.16
C GLU A 6 -11.24 -9.12 3.45
N LYS A 7 -12.39 -9.62 3.89
CA LYS A 7 -12.48 -10.52 5.06
C LYS A 7 -11.67 -11.79 4.84
N PHE A 8 -11.78 -12.38 3.65
CA PHE A 8 -10.99 -13.56 3.30
C PHE A 8 -9.50 -13.25 3.35
N LEU A 9 -9.05 -12.19 2.67
CA LEU A 9 -7.63 -11.81 2.63
C LEU A 9 -7.09 -11.51 4.04
N LEU A 10 -7.90 -10.88 4.90
CA LEU A 10 -7.54 -10.56 6.28
C LEU A 10 -7.24 -11.80 7.11
N THR A 11 -8.00 -12.89 6.91
CA THR A 11 -7.76 -14.19 7.57
C THR A 11 -6.36 -14.74 7.25
N TYR A 12 -5.82 -14.43 6.07
CA TYR A 12 -4.54 -14.94 5.61
C TYR A 12 -3.37 -13.96 5.76
N LYS A 13 -3.61 -12.73 6.26
CA LYS A 13 -2.60 -11.66 6.26
C LYS A 13 -1.28 -12.07 6.93
N ASP A 14 -1.36 -12.90 7.97
CA ASP A 14 -0.18 -13.34 8.74
C ASP A 14 0.57 -14.50 8.07
N HIS A 15 0.02 -15.07 7.00
CA HIS A 15 0.67 -16.11 6.20
C HIS A 15 1.55 -15.55 5.07
N PHE A 16 1.46 -14.25 4.77
CA PHE A 16 2.30 -13.63 3.75
C PHE A 16 2.85 -12.29 4.24
N LEU A 17 4.15 -12.26 4.54
CA LEU A 17 4.88 -11.02 4.87
C LEU A 17 5.13 -10.15 3.63
N TRP A 18 5.12 -10.76 2.44
CA TRP A 18 5.43 -10.09 1.19
C TRP A 18 4.43 -10.50 0.11
N SER A 19 4.04 -9.54 -0.72
CA SER A 19 3.21 -9.73 -1.89
C SER A 19 3.93 -9.26 -3.15
N ILE A 20 3.45 -9.70 -4.31
CA ILE A 20 3.83 -9.13 -5.59
C ILE A 20 2.77 -8.08 -5.97
N LEU A 21 3.14 -6.81 -5.84
CA LEU A 21 2.35 -5.70 -6.34
C LEU A 21 2.69 -5.47 -7.81
N ILE A 22 1.71 -5.62 -8.69
CA ILE A 22 1.83 -5.34 -10.11
C ILE A 22 1.15 -4.00 -10.41
N THR A 23 1.94 -3.02 -10.84
CA THR A 23 1.44 -1.71 -11.28
C THR A 23 1.52 -1.61 -12.80
N THR A 24 0.62 -0.83 -13.40
CA THR A 24 0.62 -0.59 -14.84
C THR A 24 0.26 0.87 -15.14
N ASP A 25 0.98 1.46 -16.09
CA ASP A 25 0.67 2.74 -16.71
C ASP A 25 -0.14 2.58 -18.02
N LYS A 26 -0.76 1.40 -18.20
CA LYS A 26 -1.43 0.92 -19.42
C LYS A 26 -0.48 0.57 -20.59
N LEU A 27 0.82 0.79 -20.45
CA LEU A 27 1.82 0.43 -21.45
C LEU A 27 2.66 -0.77 -21.00
N ARG A 28 3.05 -0.80 -19.72
CA ARG A 28 3.88 -1.87 -19.17
C ARG A 28 3.47 -2.23 -17.74
N GLN A 29 3.31 -3.54 -17.52
CA GLN A 29 3.20 -4.09 -16.17
C GLN A 29 4.58 -4.17 -15.51
N VAL A 30 4.66 -3.74 -14.25
CA VAL A 30 5.90 -3.80 -13.46
C VAL A 30 5.60 -4.52 -12.15
N PRO A 31 5.97 -5.81 -12.04
CA PRO A 31 5.86 -6.56 -10.79
C PRO A 31 6.93 -6.11 -9.79
N ARG A 32 6.55 -5.98 -8.52
CA ARG A 32 7.46 -5.58 -7.43
C ARG A 32 7.12 -6.32 -6.16
N VAL A 33 8.13 -6.74 -5.42
CA VAL A 33 7.95 -7.20 -4.05
C VAL A 33 7.55 -5.99 -3.19
N ALA A 34 6.44 -6.12 -2.47
CA ALA A 34 5.90 -5.08 -1.60
C ALA A 34 5.27 -5.72 -0.35
N HIS A 35 5.22 -4.97 0.75
CA HIS A 35 4.57 -5.44 1.98
C HIS A 35 3.13 -4.93 1.99
N LEU A 36 2.16 -5.84 1.86
CA LEU A 36 0.75 -5.49 2.00
C LEU A 36 0.41 -5.34 3.48
N CYS A 37 0.08 -4.13 3.90
CA CYS A 37 -0.25 -3.80 5.27
C CYS A 37 -1.78 -3.72 5.45
N PHE A 38 -2.23 -3.82 6.70
CA PHE A 38 -3.62 -3.59 7.08
C PHE A 38 -3.70 -2.69 8.32
N ASN A 39 -4.63 -1.74 8.30
CA ASN A 39 -4.98 -0.89 9.43
C ASN A 39 -6.51 -0.78 9.53
N PHE A 40 -7.06 -0.75 10.75
CA PHE A 40 -8.51 -0.74 10.97
C PHE A 40 -9.23 0.51 10.45
N GLU A 41 -8.54 1.63 10.35
CA GLU A 41 -9.08 2.91 9.88
C GLU A 41 -9.05 3.05 8.36
N ILE A 42 -7.97 2.58 7.72
CA ILE A 42 -7.71 2.81 6.28
C ILE A 42 -7.75 1.54 5.43
N GLY A 43 -7.94 0.37 6.02
CA GLY A 43 -8.01 -0.91 5.32
C GLY A 43 -6.64 -1.41 4.87
N PHE A 44 -6.60 -2.08 3.71
CA PHE A 44 -5.38 -2.58 3.09
C PHE A 44 -4.61 -1.46 2.39
N TYR A 45 -3.29 -1.44 2.56
CA TYR A 45 -2.45 -0.42 1.93
C TYR A 45 -1.01 -0.88 1.70
N TYR A 46 -0.29 -0.13 0.88
CA TYR A 46 1.18 -0.22 0.74
C TYR A 46 1.83 1.12 1.08
N SER A 47 2.92 1.09 1.85
CA SER A 47 3.78 2.26 2.05
C SER A 47 4.77 2.40 0.90
N ALA A 48 4.94 3.63 0.39
CA ALA A 48 5.84 3.92 -0.71
C ALA A 48 6.48 5.31 -0.57
N LYS A 49 7.60 5.53 -1.27
CA LYS A 49 8.23 6.84 -1.40
C LYS A 49 7.69 7.53 -2.64
N SER A 50 7.38 8.81 -2.56
CA SER A 50 6.88 9.63 -3.68
C SER A 50 7.79 9.57 -4.90
N THR A 51 9.10 9.44 -4.69
CA THR A 51 10.12 9.36 -5.74
C THR A 51 10.19 8.01 -6.47
N THR A 52 9.40 7.01 -6.05
CA THR A 52 9.46 5.67 -6.66
C THR A 52 8.66 5.60 -7.94
N SER A 53 9.15 4.84 -8.93
CA SER A 53 8.43 4.67 -10.20
C SER A 53 7.06 4.00 -10.06
N LYS A 54 6.78 3.28 -8.95
CA LYS A 54 5.42 2.77 -8.67
C LYS A 54 4.45 3.92 -8.37
N ILE A 55 4.89 4.95 -7.65
CA ILE A 55 4.07 6.14 -7.40
C ILE A 55 3.87 6.91 -8.70
N ALA A 56 4.90 7.12 -9.51
CA ALA A 56 4.73 7.76 -10.82
C ALA A 56 3.74 6.99 -11.75
N GLN A 57 3.71 5.66 -11.68
CA GLN A 57 2.76 4.83 -12.42
C GLN A 57 1.32 4.91 -11.87
N ILE A 58 1.15 5.10 -10.55
CA ILE A 58 -0.16 5.11 -9.88
C ILE A 58 -0.65 6.53 -9.55
N GLU A 59 0.15 7.60 -9.64
CA GLU A 59 -0.30 8.97 -9.37
C GLU A 59 -1.37 9.45 -10.37
N LYS A 60 -1.46 8.78 -11.53
CA LYS A 60 -2.60 8.93 -12.45
C LYS A 60 -3.88 8.22 -11.96
N ASN A 61 -3.86 7.61 -10.79
CA ASN A 61 -4.88 6.72 -10.23
C ASN A 61 -5.35 7.29 -8.87
N PRO A 62 -6.65 7.37 -8.57
CA PRO A 62 -7.19 7.98 -7.34
C PRO A 62 -6.84 7.27 -6.01
N PHE A 63 -5.99 6.23 -6.04
CA PHE A 63 -5.71 5.38 -4.87
C PHE A 63 -4.41 5.75 -4.12
N VAL A 64 -3.63 6.72 -4.61
CA VAL A 64 -2.46 7.23 -3.86
C VAL A 64 -2.91 8.37 -2.95
N SER A 65 -2.65 8.25 -1.65
CA SER A 65 -2.95 9.29 -0.68
C SER A 65 -1.67 9.92 -0.10
N SER A 66 -1.69 11.24 -0.01
CA SER A 66 -0.79 12.07 0.79
C SER A 66 -1.50 12.72 1.98
N GLU A 67 -2.76 12.34 2.25
CA GLU A 67 -3.54 12.91 3.34
C GLU A 67 -2.98 12.54 4.70
N ARG A 68 -2.83 13.53 5.57
CA ARG A 68 -2.14 13.37 6.85
C ARG A 68 -2.72 12.24 7.71
N LYS A 69 -4.05 12.18 7.81
CA LYS A 69 -4.75 11.14 8.57
C LYS A 69 -4.43 9.73 8.07
N VAL A 70 -4.37 9.55 6.74
CA VAL A 70 -4.02 8.26 6.12
C VAL A 70 -2.56 7.91 6.38
N LEU A 71 -1.66 8.89 6.24
CA LEU A 71 -0.23 8.67 6.47
C LEU A 71 0.09 8.35 7.95
N ASP A 72 -0.65 8.96 8.89
CA ASP A 72 -0.54 8.66 10.31
C ASP A 72 -0.95 7.20 10.60
N ALA A 73 -2.06 6.73 10.02
CA ALA A 73 -2.52 5.35 10.14
C ALA A 73 -1.59 4.32 9.45
N ALA A 74 -0.87 4.76 8.40
CA ALA A 74 0.06 3.94 7.63
C ALA A 74 1.50 3.91 8.20
N TRP A 75 1.80 4.75 9.21
CA TRP A 75 3.15 4.83 9.78
C TRP A 75 3.49 3.58 10.62
N SER A 76 4.74 3.15 10.49
CA SER A 76 5.38 2.16 11.37
C SER A 76 6.84 2.56 11.56
N ASP A 77 7.39 2.35 12.75
CA ASP A 77 8.80 2.65 13.05
C ASP A 77 9.78 1.78 12.24
N ASP A 78 9.32 0.65 11.70
CA ASP A 78 10.08 -0.14 10.74
C ASP A 78 10.42 0.64 9.46
N LEU A 79 9.66 1.68 9.12
CA LEU A 79 9.93 2.54 7.98
C LEU A 79 11.24 3.33 8.17
N LEU A 80 11.70 3.56 9.40
CA LEU A 80 13.01 4.17 9.66
C LEU A 80 14.14 3.31 9.08
N LYS A 81 14.02 1.98 9.17
CA LYS A 81 15.02 1.02 8.67
C LYS A 81 15.19 1.06 7.16
N VAL A 82 14.18 1.53 6.44
CA VAL A 82 14.19 1.67 4.96
C VAL A 82 14.36 3.12 4.51
N GLY A 83 14.84 3.99 5.42
CA GLY A 83 15.35 5.33 5.11
C GLY A 83 14.28 6.42 5.00
N TYR A 84 13.18 6.31 5.75
CA TYR A 84 12.30 7.44 6.04
C TYR A 84 12.84 8.24 7.23
N SER A 85 12.62 9.56 7.24
CA SER A 85 13.06 10.46 8.33
C SER A 85 12.09 10.51 9.52
N GLY A 86 10.89 9.96 9.37
CA GLY A 86 9.86 9.91 10.40
C GLY A 86 8.46 9.98 9.81
N LYS A 87 7.44 9.98 10.68
CA LYS A 87 6.02 10.05 10.26
C LYS A 87 5.67 11.29 9.42
N ASN A 88 6.49 12.34 9.49
CA ASN A 88 6.31 13.59 8.74
C ASN A 88 7.18 13.66 7.48
N ASP A 89 7.85 12.57 7.08
CA ASP A 89 8.64 12.54 5.86
C ASP A 89 7.77 12.89 4.65
N GLU A 90 8.11 13.98 3.96
CA GLU A 90 7.37 14.48 2.80
C GLU A 90 7.30 13.48 1.64
N ARG A 91 8.18 12.48 1.64
CA ARG A 91 8.21 11.41 0.65
C ARG A 91 7.24 10.29 0.97
N LEU A 92 6.67 10.22 2.19
CA LEU A 92 5.75 9.17 2.56
C LEU A 92 4.44 9.27 1.76
N ARG A 93 4.07 8.15 1.14
CA ARG A 93 2.80 7.96 0.44
C ARG A 93 2.20 6.63 0.87
N ALA A 94 0.88 6.58 0.93
CA ALA A 94 0.11 5.35 1.09
C ALA A 94 -0.65 5.05 -0.21
N ILE A 95 -0.52 3.82 -0.70
CA ILE A 95 -1.34 3.31 -1.81
C ILE A 95 -2.47 2.52 -1.17
N LEU A 96 -3.68 3.06 -1.21
CA LEU A 96 -4.87 2.41 -0.67
C LEU A 96 -5.35 1.30 -1.61
N VAL A 97 -5.79 0.17 -1.03
CA VAL A 97 -6.19 -1.01 -1.78
C VAL A 97 -7.62 -1.38 -1.42
N THR A 98 -8.51 -1.33 -2.41
CA THR A 98 -9.83 -1.94 -2.33
C THR A 98 -9.78 -3.31 -2.97
N VAL A 99 -10.09 -4.37 -2.21
CA VAL A 99 -10.03 -5.74 -2.75
C VAL A 99 -11.36 -6.08 -3.40
N HIS A 100 -11.37 -6.20 -4.74
CA HIS A 100 -12.60 -6.55 -5.48
C HIS A 100 -12.84 -8.06 -5.58
N SER A 101 -11.78 -8.86 -5.64
CA SER A 101 -11.86 -10.32 -5.71
C SER A 101 -10.58 -10.96 -5.18
N VAL A 102 -10.70 -12.18 -4.66
CA VAL A 102 -9.57 -13.06 -4.32
C VAL A 102 -9.81 -14.39 -5.03
N LYS A 103 -8.75 -14.95 -5.62
CA LYS A 103 -8.75 -16.28 -6.26
C LYS A 103 -7.72 -17.14 -5.53
N PHE A 104 -8.06 -18.40 -5.32
CA PHE A 104 -7.25 -19.42 -4.64
C PHE A 104 -7.28 -20.72 -5.43
#